data_AF-A0AAN9IDY9-F1
#
_entry.id   AF-A0AAN9IDY9-F1
#
_cell.length_a   1.000
_cell.length_b   1.000
_cell.length_c   1.000
_cell.angle_alpha   90.00
_cell.angle_beta   90.00
_cell.angle_gamma   90.00
#
_symmetry.space_group_name_H-M   'P 1'
#
loop_
_entity.id
_entity.type
_entity.pdbx_description
1 polymer ?
#
loop_
_entity_poly.entity_id
_entity_poly.type
_entity_poly.pdbx_seq_one_letter_code
_entity_poly.pdbx_strand_id
1 'polypeptide(L)'
;MFLSKRCPLIRSYGAIRFNAKAKVSSEWQAFGSFYFMIAQVKFNELEGGSMLTTNIAWDNALSWSWENAINALEATLCKVSSSIAKFHRLAPPTLILSSHNIPSKVARDLAVNRALQMIKQNNSKLTKVVLARTNASKGVLGAVSQV
;
A
#
# COMPACT_ATOMS: atom_id res chain seq x y z
N MET A 1 9.96 22.26 7.83
CA MET A 1 9.64 21.53 9.07
C MET A 1 10.94 20.99 9.66
N PHE A 2 11.45 21.61 10.72
CA PHE A 2 12.67 21.15 11.40
C PHE A 2 12.27 20.34 12.62
N LEU A 3 12.53 19.04 12.60
CA LEU A 3 12.42 18.19 13.77
C LEU A 3 13.78 18.19 14.50
N SER A 4 13.75 18.40 15.81
CA SER A 4 14.93 18.29 16.68
C SER A 4 15.62 16.93 16.52
N LYS A 5 16.95 16.86 16.64
CA LYS A 5 17.71 15.59 16.66
C LYS A 5 17.26 14.62 17.77
N ARG A 6 16.52 15.12 18.78
CA ARG A 6 15.96 14.32 19.88
C ARG A 6 14.51 13.90 19.65
N CYS A 7 13.90 14.26 18.52
CA CYS A 7 12.53 13.90 18.22
C CYS A 7 12.44 12.38 17.95
N PRO A 8 11.50 11.65 18.56
CA PRO A 8 11.24 10.27 18.18
C PRO A 8 10.93 10.21 16.68
N LEU A 9 11.51 9.22 15.99
CA LEU A 9 11.49 9.13 14.53
C LEU A 9 10.05 9.11 13.99
N ILE A 10 9.59 10.24 13.45
CA ILE A 10 8.33 10.32 12.69
C ILE A 10 8.53 9.49 11.40
N ARG A 11 7.65 8.51 11.18
CA ARG A 11 7.67 7.69 9.95
C ARG A 11 6.49 8.05 9.06
N SER A 12 6.78 8.35 7.80
CA SER A 12 5.79 8.38 6.73
C SER A 12 5.62 6.98 6.14
N TYR A 13 4.40 6.66 5.74
CA TYR A 13 4.00 5.44 5.06
C TYR A 13 3.44 5.78 3.70
N GLY A 14 3.66 4.94 2.71
CA GLY A 14 3.18 5.27 1.39
C GLY A 14 3.73 4.39 0.29
N ALA A 15 3.57 4.86 -0.94
CA ALA A 15 4.01 4.17 -2.13
C ALA A 15 4.44 5.16 -3.20
N ILE A 16 5.39 4.73 -4.02
CA ILE A 16 5.82 5.42 -5.24
C ILE A 16 5.55 4.48 -6.41
N ARG A 17 5.13 5.06 -7.54
CA ARG A 17 4.93 4.31 -8.78
C ARG A 17 6.26 3.94 -9.43
N PHE A 18 6.34 2.73 -9.98
CA PHE A 18 7.51 2.29 -10.75
C PHE A 18 7.82 3.21 -11.94
N ASN A 19 6.80 3.62 -12.68
CA ASN A 19 6.93 4.61 -13.76
C ASN A 19 6.04 5.81 -13.45
N ALA A 20 6.64 6.95 -13.07
CA ALA A 20 5.92 8.17 -12.71
C ALA A 20 5.23 8.86 -13.91
N LYS A 21 5.68 8.59 -15.15
CA LYS A 21 5.17 9.22 -16.38
C LYS A 21 4.06 8.43 -17.07
N ALA A 22 3.83 7.18 -16.67
CA ALA A 22 2.74 6.37 -17.24
C ALA A 22 1.37 6.96 -16.89
N LYS A 23 0.33 6.61 -17.66
CA LYS A 23 -1.06 6.94 -17.30
C LYS A 23 -1.40 6.30 -15.94
N VAL A 24 -1.97 7.09 -15.04
CA VAL A 24 -2.38 6.65 -13.71
C VAL A 24 -3.60 5.71 -13.87
N SER A 25 -3.64 4.60 -13.14
CA SER A 25 -4.86 3.79 -13.06
C SER A 25 -5.92 4.49 -12.20
N SER A 26 -7.19 4.15 -12.38
CA SER A 26 -8.30 4.86 -11.73
C SER A 26 -8.18 4.88 -10.20
N GLU A 27 -7.72 3.77 -9.62
CA GLU A 27 -7.54 3.64 -8.18
C GLU A 27 -6.41 4.52 -7.61
N TRP A 28 -5.48 4.98 -8.47
CA TRP A 28 -4.39 5.87 -8.09
C TRP A 28 -4.64 7.35 -8.46
N GLN A 29 -5.78 7.68 -9.06
CA GLN A 29 -6.01 9.00 -9.67
C GLN A 29 -5.95 10.16 -8.65
N ALA A 30 -6.45 9.96 -7.43
CA ALA A 30 -6.42 10.96 -6.37
C ALA A 30 -5.02 11.17 -5.75
N PHE A 31 -4.07 10.26 -6.01
CA PHE A 31 -2.80 10.18 -5.31
C PHE A 31 -1.60 10.66 -6.15
N GLY A 32 -1.71 10.68 -7.48
CA GLY A 32 -0.65 11.16 -8.37
C GLY A 32 0.52 10.17 -8.55
N SER A 33 1.77 10.67 -8.57
CA SER A 33 2.97 9.84 -8.80
C SER A 33 3.50 9.15 -7.53
N PHE A 34 3.17 9.72 -6.36
CA PHE A 34 3.57 9.24 -5.05
C PHE A 34 2.50 9.61 -4.02
N TYR A 35 2.34 8.77 -3.00
CA TYR A 35 1.47 9.06 -1.86
C TYR A 35 2.20 8.74 -0.58
N PHE A 36 2.23 9.68 0.35
CA PHE A 36 2.79 9.50 1.67
C PHE A 36 1.85 10.07 2.73
N MET A 37 1.68 9.35 3.82
CA MET A 37 0.89 9.72 4.99
C MET A 37 1.69 9.53 6.26
N ILE A 38 1.46 10.37 7.26
CA ILE A 38 1.91 10.15 8.63
C ILE A 38 0.70 9.59 9.38
N ALA A 39 0.80 8.36 9.86
CA ALA A 39 -0.30 7.73 10.58
C ALA A 39 -0.56 8.45 11.92
N GLN A 40 -1.82 8.79 12.21
CA GLN A 40 -2.19 9.43 13.48
C GLN A 40 -1.96 8.50 14.67
N VAL A 41 -2.21 7.20 14.51
CA VAL A 41 -1.94 6.15 15.50
C VAL A 41 -1.16 5.03 14.83
N LYS A 42 -0.11 4.55 15.50
CA LYS A 42 0.82 3.56 14.96
C LYS A 42 1.19 2.55 16.03
N PHE A 43 0.97 1.28 15.74
CA PHE A 43 1.41 0.17 16.57
C PHE A 43 2.68 -0.44 15.96
N ASN A 44 3.72 -0.61 16.77
CA ASN A 44 4.97 -1.25 16.36
C ASN A 44 5.24 -2.45 17.25
N GLU A 45 5.41 -3.61 16.64
CA GLU A 45 6.00 -4.77 17.29
C GLU A 45 7.51 -4.68 17.11
N LEU A 46 8.24 -4.75 18.22
CA LEU A 46 9.69 -4.75 18.28
C LEU A 46 10.12 -6.03 18.99
N GLU A 47 11.35 -6.47 18.75
CA GLU A 47 11.90 -7.58 19.51
C GLU A 47 11.98 -7.18 21.00
N GLY A 48 11.21 -7.86 21.86
CA GLY A 48 11.15 -7.59 23.29
C GLY A 48 10.03 -6.63 23.76
N GLY A 49 9.17 -6.12 22.87
CA GLY A 49 8.00 -5.35 23.31
C GLY A 49 7.22 -4.68 22.19
N SER A 50 6.07 -4.11 22.54
CA SER A 50 5.21 -3.39 21.60
C SER A 50 5.09 -1.92 21.99
N MET A 51 5.10 -1.04 20.99
CA MET A 51 5.00 0.40 21.17
C MET A 51 3.83 0.97 20.36
N LEU A 52 2.87 1.57 21.06
CA LEU A 52 1.83 2.41 20.46
C LEU A 52 2.32 3.87 20.46
N THR A 53 2.31 4.51 19.30
CA THR A 53 2.74 5.90 19.10
C THR A 53 1.62 6.69 18.43
N THR A 54 1.41 7.93 18.87
CA THR A 54 0.45 8.85 18.28
C THR A 54 1.17 10.07 17.72
N ASN A 55 0.72 10.54 16.54
CA ASN A 55 1.20 11.77 15.93
C ASN A 55 0.06 12.78 15.97
N ILE A 56 0.31 13.95 16.55
CA ILE A 56 -0.67 15.04 16.67
C ILE A 56 -0.14 16.21 15.84
N ALA A 57 -0.96 16.67 14.90
CA ALA A 57 -0.66 17.85 14.09
C ALA A 57 -1.86 18.79 14.16
N TRP A 58 -1.57 20.07 14.39
CA TRP A 58 -2.53 21.16 14.43
C TRP A 58 -1.98 22.34 13.63
N ASP A 59 -2.87 23.12 13.02
CA ASP A 59 -2.52 24.33 12.31
C ASP A 59 -3.71 25.30 12.36
N ASN A 60 -3.56 26.37 13.14
CA ASN A 60 -4.59 27.39 13.28
C ASN A 60 -4.84 28.14 11.97
N ALA A 61 -3.85 28.22 11.07
CA ALA A 61 -4.04 28.85 9.76
C ALA A 61 -4.94 28.01 8.83
N LEU A 62 -5.07 26.72 9.10
CA LEU A 62 -5.97 25.79 8.40
C LEU A 62 -7.27 25.54 9.17
N SER A 63 -7.60 26.39 10.16
CA SER A 63 -8.75 26.21 11.05
C SER A 63 -8.75 24.86 11.79
N TRP A 64 -7.56 24.31 12.03
CA TRP A 64 -7.37 23.03 12.71
C TRP A 64 -6.68 23.25 14.07
N SER A 65 -7.47 23.59 15.09
CA SER A 65 -6.93 23.92 16.41
C SER A 65 -6.34 22.71 17.14
N TRP A 66 -5.61 22.99 18.22
CA TRP A 66 -5.10 21.96 19.12
C TRP A 66 -6.23 21.08 19.69
N GLU A 67 -7.32 21.69 20.13
CA GLU A 67 -8.50 20.98 20.66
C GLU A 67 -9.10 20.07 19.59
N ASN A 68 -9.21 20.55 18.34
CA ASN A 68 -9.67 19.72 17.22
C ASN A 68 -8.76 18.51 16.99
N ALA A 69 -7.44 18.71 17.04
CA ALA A 69 -6.45 17.64 16.86
C ALA A 69 -6.52 16.59 17.99
N ILE A 70 -6.72 17.03 19.24
CA ILE A 70 -6.90 16.14 20.40
C ILE A 70 -8.22 15.39 20.32
N ASN A 71 -9.34 16.06 20.07
CA ASN A 71 -10.65 15.44 19.92
C ASN A 71 -10.63 14.39 18.80
N ALA A 72 -9.95 14.68 17.69
CA ALA A 72 -9.77 13.73 16.59
C ALA A 72 -8.91 12.53 17.01
N LEU A 73 -7.85 12.73 17.81
CA LEU A 73 -7.02 11.63 18.32
C LEU A 73 -7.83 10.72 19.25
N GLU A 74 -8.55 11.29 20.21
CA GLU A 74 -9.39 10.54 21.14
C GLU A 74 -10.45 9.72 20.40
N ALA A 75 -11.14 10.33 19.43
CA ALA A 75 -12.09 9.63 18.58
C ALA A 75 -11.44 8.46 17.83
N THR A 76 -10.22 8.63 17.32
CA THR A 76 -9.46 7.56 16.65
C THR A 76 -9.07 6.44 17.63
N LEU A 77 -8.58 6.77 18.83
CA LEU A 77 -8.21 5.78 19.84
C LEU A 77 -9.43 4.97 20.31
N CYS A 78 -10.58 5.63 20.53
CA CYS A 78 -11.84 4.97 20.84
C CYS A 78 -12.27 3.99 19.73
N LYS A 79 -12.17 4.40 18.46
CA LYS A 79 -12.45 3.51 17.32
C LYS A 79 -11.54 2.30 17.31
N VAL A 80 -10.22 2.51 17.39
CA VAL A 80 -9.22 1.43 17.41
C VAL A 80 -9.49 0.43 18.54
N SER A 81 -9.74 0.93 19.75
CA SER A 81 -10.09 0.10 20.91
C SER A 81 -11.34 -0.76 20.66
N SER A 82 -12.40 -0.17 20.11
CA SER A 82 -13.64 -0.90 19.81
C SER A 82 -13.52 -1.90 18.66
N SER A 83 -12.63 -1.65 17.70
CA SER A 83 -12.42 -2.52 16.53
C SER A 83 -11.58 -3.75 16.86
N ILE A 84 -10.57 -3.63 17.73
CA ILE A 84 -9.76 -4.76 18.18
C ILE A 84 -10.62 -5.82 18.87
N ALA A 85 -11.61 -5.39 19.66
CA ALA A 85 -12.55 -6.29 20.32
C ALA A 85 -13.50 -7.03 19.35
N LYS A 86 -13.63 -6.58 18.10
CA LYS A 86 -14.61 -7.08 17.12
C LYS A 86 -13.99 -7.82 15.94
N PHE A 87 -12.68 -8.06 15.95
CA PHE A 87 -11.97 -8.77 14.88
C PHE A 87 -12.25 -10.28 14.90
N HIS A 88 -13.50 -10.68 14.65
CA HIS A 88 -13.80 -12.04 14.24
C HIS A 88 -13.26 -12.22 12.81
N ARG A 89 -12.29 -13.13 12.64
CA ARG A 89 -11.76 -13.57 11.35
C ARG A 89 -12.88 -14.22 10.51
N LEU A 90 -13.67 -13.41 9.83
CA LEU A 90 -14.59 -13.87 8.80
C LEU A 90 -14.44 -12.93 7.60
N ALA A 91 -13.31 -13.06 6.90
CA ALA A 91 -13.30 -12.64 5.50
C ALA A 91 -14.28 -13.56 4.76
N PRO A 92 -15.30 -13.05 4.06
CA PRO A 92 -16.20 -13.89 3.29
C PRO A 92 -15.39 -14.70 2.28
N PRO A 93 -15.63 -16.01 2.14
CA PRO A 93 -14.98 -16.79 1.10
C PRO A 93 -15.27 -16.13 -0.25
N THR A 94 -14.21 -15.65 -0.89
CA THR A 94 -14.29 -15.04 -2.22
C THR A 94 -14.11 -16.15 -3.23
N LEU A 95 -15.14 -16.40 -4.04
CA LEU A 95 -15.05 -17.39 -5.09
C LEU A 95 -14.43 -16.76 -6.34
N ILE A 96 -13.30 -17.29 -6.78
CA ILE A 96 -12.62 -16.84 -8.01
C ILE A 96 -13.38 -17.44 -9.20
N LEU A 97 -14.11 -16.61 -9.93
CA LEU A 97 -14.85 -17.03 -11.13
C LEU A 97 -13.92 -17.23 -12.33
N SER A 98 -12.90 -16.38 -12.44
CA SER A 98 -11.92 -16.50 -13.51
C SER A 98 -10.59 -15.87 -13.12
N SER A 99 -9.51 -16.39 -13.70
CA SER A 99 -8.19 -15.80 -13.59
C SER A 99 -7.46 -15.86 -14.92
N HIS A 100 -6.78 -14.78 -15.28
CA HIS A 100 -6.02 -14.68 -16.51
C HIS A 100 -4.65 -14.08 -16.25
N ASN A 101 -3.68 -14.49 -17.06
CA ASN A 101 -2.30 -14.09 -16.92
C ASN A 101 -1.93 -13.01 -17.94
N ILE A 102 -1.31 -11.94 -17.47
CA ILE A 102 -0.84 -10.84 -18.31
C ILE A 102 0.65 -10.62 -18.03
N PRO A 103 1.55 -10.92 -18.98
CA PRO A 103 1.29 -11.55 -20.29
C PRO A 103 0.88 -13.03 -20.17
N SER A 104 0.25 -13.56 -21.23
CA SER A 104 -0.06 -14.99 -21.37
C SER A 104 1.22 -15.83 -21.45
N LYS A 105 1.12 -17.16 -21.31
CA LYS A 105 2.30 -18.04 -21.40
C LYS A 105 3.06 -17.85 -22.73
N VAL A 106 2.33 -17.88 -23.85
CA VAL A 106 2.92 -17.70 -25.19
C VAL A 106 3.58 -16.33 -25.33
N ALA A 107 2.91 -15.25 -24.89
CA ALA A 107 3.47 -13.90 -24.96
C ALA A 107 4.69 -13.73 -24.03
N ARG A 108 4.70 -14.41 -22.89
CA ARG A 108 5.85 -14.46 -21.98
C ARG A 108 7.03 -15.16 -22.63
N ASP A 109 6.83 -16.34 -23.21
CA ASP A 109 7.92 -17.12 -23.82
C ASP A 109 8.56 -16.33 -24.98
N LEU A 110 7.74 -15.63 -25.77
CA LEU A 110 8.23 -14.70 -26.79
C LEU A 110 9.06 -13.55 -26.20
N ALA A 111 8.57 -12.91 -25.12
CA ALA A 111 9.28 -11.83 -24.46
C ALA A 111 10.62 -12.29 -23.85
N VAL A 112 10.66 -13.49 -23.26
CA VAL A 112 11.88 -14.10 -22.71
C VAL A 112 12.88 -14.38 -23.82
N ASN A 113 12.47 -15.03 -24.92
CA ASN A 113 13.35 -15.32 -26.04
C ASN A 113 13.91 -14.05 -26.68
N ARG A 114 13.09 -13.01 -26.83
CA ARG A 114 13.53 -11.70 -27.31
C ARG A 114 14.57 -11.06 -26.38
N ALA A 115 14.33 -11.09 -25.07
CA ALA A 115 15.29 -10.58 -24.10
C ALA A 115 16.62 -11.34 -24.14
N LEU A 116 16.58 -12.67 -24.26
CA LEU A 116 17.78 -13.50 -24.40
C LEU A 116 18.56 -13.18 -25.67
N GLN A 117 17.89 -12.96 -26.80
CA GLN A 117 18.53 -12.53 -28.04
C GLN A 117 19.22 -11.18 -27.87
N MET A 118 18.56 -10.20 -27.25
CA MET A 118 19.13 -8.88 -27.00
C MET A 118 20.36 -8.91 -26.07
N ILE A 119 20.36 -9.81 -25.08
CA ILE A 119 21.50 -10.01 -24.17
C ILE A 119 22.68 -10.66 -24.90
N LYS A 120 22.41 -11.63 -25.80
CA LYS A 120 23.43 -12.38 -26.53
C LYS A 120 24.03 -11.64 -27.74
N GLN A 121 23.47 -10.50 -28.15
CA GLN A 121 24.01 -9.72 -29.26
C GLN A 121 25.43 -9.21 -28.94
N ASN A 122 26.35 -9.35 -29.91
CA ASN A 122 27.71 -8.82 -29.78
C ASN A 122 27.66 -7.31 -29.51
N ASN A 123 28.42 -6.86 -28.50
CA ASN A 123 28.45 -5.49 -27.99
C ASN A 123 27.17 -4.99 -27.29
N SER A 124 26.28 -5.89 -26.86
CA SER A 124 25.12 -5.50 -26.06
C SER A 124 25.55 -4.97 -24.68
N LYS A 125 25.05 -3.78 -24.31
CA LYS A 125 25.18 -3.23 -22.96
C LYS A 125 24.18 -3.85 -21.97
N LEU A 126 23.23 -4.66 -22.47
CA LEU A 126 22.16 -5.23 -21.68
C LEU A 126 22.58 -6.59 -21.12
N THR A 127 22.88 -6.65 -19.82
CA THR A 127 23.35 -7.88 -19.16
C THR A 127 22.24 -8.63 -18.42
N LYS A 128 21.16 -7.94 -18.02
CA LYS A 128 20.04 -8.51 -17.28
C LYS A 128 18.75 -7.73 -17.54
N VAL A 129 17.63 -8.44 -17.57
CA VAL A 129 16.28 -7.87 -17.64
C VAL A 129 15.38 -8.55 -16.61
N VAL A 130 14.46 -7.80 -16.01
CA VAL A 130 13.40 -8.31 -15.14
C VAL A 130 12.07 -8.16 -15.86
N LEU A 131 11.35 -9.28 -16.06
CA LEU A 131 10.04 -9.31 -16.71
C LEU A 131 8.97 -9.67 -15.67
N ALA A 132 8.01 -8.77 -15.44
CA ALA A 132 6.90 -8.99 -14.52
C ALA A 132 5.74 -9.72 -15.21
N ARG A 133 4.94 -10.44 -14.40
CA ARG A 133 3.68 -11.05 -14.81
C ARG A 133 2.65 -10.82 -13.73
N THR A 134 1.46 -10.41 -14.16
CA THR A 134 0.31 -10.17 -13.29
C THR A 134 -0.73 -11.25 -13.50
N ASN A 135 -1.36 -11.69 -12.41
CA ASN A 135 -2.51 -12.57 -12.44
C ASN A 135 -3.74 -11.72 -12.12
N ALA A 136 -4.61 -11.51 -13.10
CA ALA A 136 -5.85 -10.77 -12.93
C ALA A 136 -6.97 -11.77 -12.58
N SER A 137 -7.53 -11.64 -11.39
CA SER A 137 -8.64 -12.48 -10.90
C SER A 137 -9.94 -11.67 -10.85
N LYS A 138 -11.05 -12.26 -11.31
CA LYS A 138 -12.41 -11.78 -11.04
C LYS A 138 -13.05 -12.69 -10.01
N GLY A 139 -13.54 -12.12 -8.91
CA GLY A 139 -14.26 -12.84 -7.87
C GLY A 139 -15.64 -12.25 -7.60
N VAL A 140 -16.50 -13.05 -6.98
CA VAL A 140 -17.77 -12.60 -6.39
C VAL A 140 -17.73 -12.89 -4.89
N LEU A 141 -18.24 -11.93 -4.11
CA LEU A 141 -18.44 -12.10 -2.68
C LEU A 141 -19.59 -13.09 -2.46
N GLY A 142 -19.31 -14.25 -1.87
CA GLY A 142 -20.35 -15.19 -1.47
C GLY A 142 -21.18 -14.60 -0.32
N ALA A 143 -22.49 -14.47 -0.50
CA ALA A 143 -23.39 -14.17 0.60
C ALA A 143 -23.49 -15.42 1.50
N VAL A 144 -23.14 -15.29 2.77
CA VAL A 144 -23.44 -16.31 3.76
C VAL A 144 -24.91 -16.13 4.14
N SER A 145 -25.78 -16.98 3.63
CA SER A 145 -27.14 -17.11 4.16
C SER A 145 -26.99 -17.76 5.54
N GLN A 146 -27.22 -17.01 6.61
CA GLN A 146 -27.39 -17.61 7.93
C GLN A 146 -28.74 -18.34 7.95
N VAL A 147 -28.71 -19.63 8.27
CA VAL A 147 -29.89 -20.41 8.69
C VAL A 147 -29.90 -20.44 10.21
#